data_AF-A0A3D4ZRL9-F1
#
_entry.id   AF-A0A3D4ZRL9-F1
#
_cell.length_a   1.000
_cell.length_b   1.000
_cell.length_c   1.000
_cell.angle_alpha   90.00
_cell.angle_beta   90.00
_cell.angle_gamma   90.00
#
_symmetry.space_group_name_H-M   'P 1'
#
loop_
_entity.id
_entity.type
_entity.pdbx_description
1 polymer ?
#
loop_
_entity_poly.entity_id
_entity_poly.type
_entity_poly.pdbx_seq_one_letter_code
_entity_poly.pdbx_strand_id
1 'polypeptide(L)'
;MTLNGAQRQHLVSAYVTVCHLLLQMEEAGFEGRSPTGAGSPLTPLPEDVVESICGPLRALRQRLREQVVSMAPDELEEFELPQSVGNTVIWLSNLHDRIRGAVDSLQPGKMRKYGREMGDDEQLLAALHGELTQMLKQARTALDHEE
;
A
#
# COMPACT_ATOMS: atom_id res chain seq x y z
N MET A 1 -28.95 21.84 -10.32
CA MET A 1 -27.87 22.60 -9.66
C MET A 1 -26.56 22.03 -10.19
N THR A 2 -25.74 22.82 -10.86
CA THR A 2 -24.48 22.33 -11.47
C THR A 2 -23.35 22.52 -10.49
N LEU A 3 -22.58 21.47 -10.21
CA LEU A 3 -21.39 21.56 -9.36
C LEU A 3 -20.32 22.40 -10.05
N ASN A 4 -19.57 23.19 -9.28
CA ASN A 4 -18.34 23.82 -9.75
C ASN A 4 -17.17 22.82 -9.79
N GLY A 5 -16.03 23.20 -10.38
CA GLY A 5 -14.88 22.31 -10.53
C GLY A 5 -14.33 21.76 -9.21
N ALA A 6 -14.21 22.60 -8.18
CA ALA A 6 -13.73 22.16 -6.87
C ALA A 6 -14.70 21.16 -6.20
N GLN A 7 -16.01 21.36 -6.37
CA GLN A 7 -17.03 20.43 -5.87
C GLN A 7 -16.98 19.08 -6.59
N ARG A 8 -16.73 19.07 -7.91
CA ARG A 8 -16.57 17.83 -8.68
C ARG A 8 -15.31 17.06 -8.29
N GLN A 9 -14.18 17.76 -8.14
CA GLN A 9 -12.94 17.15 -7.63
C GLN A 9 -13.11 16.59 -6.22
N HIS A 10 -13.82 17.29 -5.34
CA HIS A 10 -14.11 16.79 -4.00
C HIS A 10 -15.00 15.53 -4.03
N LEU A 11 -15.99 15.49 -4.92
CA LEU A 11 -16.84 14.31 -5.11
C LEU A 11 -16.03 13.09 -5.58
N VAL A 12 -15.15 13.27 -6.56
CA VAL A 12 -14.21 12.21 -6.98
C VAL A 12 -13.31 11.80 -5.82
N SER A 13 -12.69 12.76 -5.12
CA SER A 13 -11.83 12.48 -3.97
C SER A 13 -12.53 11.67 -2.87
N ALA A 14 -13.80 11.95 -2.58
CA ALA A 14 -14.61 11.18 -1.64
C ALA A 14 -14.82 9.74 -2.13
N TYR A 15 -15.15 9.55 -3.42
CA TYR A 15 -15.27 8.21 -4.02
C TYR A 15 -13.96 7.42 -3.92
N VAL A 16 -12.83 8.03 -4.28
CA VAL A 16 -11.50 7.42 -4.19
C VAL A 16 -11.17 7.00 -2.76
N THR A 17 -11.47 7.86 -1.80
CA THR A 17 -11.25 7.57 -0.37
C THR A 17 -12.07 6.35 0.07
N VAL A 18 -13.34 6.25 -0.33
CA VAL A 18 -14.19 5.09 -0.03
C VAL A 18 -13.64 3.82 -0.67
N CYS A 19 -13.19 3.87 -1.93
CA CYS A 19 -12.56 2.72 -2.59
C CYS A 19 -11.33 2.22 -1.83
N HIS A 20 -10.44 3.16 -1.43
CA HIS A 20 -9.22 2.82 -0.71
C HIS A 20 -9.50 2.22 0.66
N LEU A 21 -10.39 2.83 1.45
CA LEU A 21 -10.74 2.34 2.79
C LEU A 21 -11.46 1.00 2.74
N LEU A 22 -12.34 0.79 1.76
CA LEU A 22 -13.02 -0.49 1.59
C LEU A 22 -12.02 -1.60 1.26
N LEU A 23 -11.06 -1.35 0.36
CA LEU A 23 -10.00 -2.31 0.06
C LEU A 23 -9.20 -2.66 1.32
N GLN A 24 -8.82 -1.67 2.14
CA GLN A 24 -8.12 -1.92 3.40
C GLN A 24 -8.96 -2.73 4.40
N MET A 25 -10.28 -2.50 4.45
CA MET A 25 -11.19 -3.30 5.29
C MET A 25 -11.26 -4.75 4.81
N GLU A 26 -11.31 -4.96 3.49
CA GLU A 26 -11.34 -6.30 2.89
C GLU A 26 -10.01 -7.05 3.14
N GLU A 27 -8.86 -6.40 2.93
CA GLU A 27 -7.54 -6.98 3.24
C GLU A 27 -7.38 -7.29 4.74
N ALA A 28 -7.88 -6.42 5.63
CA ALA A 28 -7.85 -6.68 7.06
C ALA A 28 -8.78 -7.83 7.48
N GLY A 29 -9.98 -7.89 6.90
CA GLY A 29 -10.98 -8.91 7.19
C GLY A 29 -10.62 -10.29 6.65
N PHE A 30 -10.24 -10.38 5.37
CA PHE A 30 -9.95 -11.65 4.70
C PHE A 30 -8.52 -12.15 4.93
N GLU A 31 -7.54 -11.24 4.95
CA GLU A 31 -6.13 -11.63 4.96
C GLU A 31 -5.45 -11.37 6.30
N GLY A 32 -6.14 -10.74 7.26
CA GLY A 32 -5.55 -10.39 8.54
C GLY A 32 -4.43 -9.35 8.42
N ARG A 33 -4.40 -8.56 7.33
CA ARG A 33 -3.37 -7.54 7.12
C ARG A 33 -3.71 -6.27 7.89
N SER A 34 -2.77 -5.77 8.69
CA SER A 34 -2.94 -4.49 9.38
C SER A 34 -2.95 -3.33 8.37
N PRO A 35 -3.94 -2.42 8.41
CA PRO A 35 -4.02 -1.27 7.49
C PRO A 35 -2.81 -0.33 7.58
N THR A 36 -2.11 -0.33 8.71
CA THR A 36 -0.93 0.52 8.93
C THR A 36 0.35 -0.08 8.36
N GLY A 37 0.32 -1.34 7.91
CA GLY A 37 1.51 -2.10 7.49
C GLY A 37 2.49 -2.42 8.62
N ALA A 38 2.19 -2.03 9.86
CA ALA A 38 3.02 -2.24 11.04
C ALA A 38 2.16 -2.74 12.21
N GLY A 39 2.59 -3.82 12.85
CA GLY A 39 1.88 -4.44 13.97
C GLY A 39 1.85 -5.96 13.87
N SER A 40 1.26 -6.60 14.88
CA SER A 40 0.98 -8.04 14.80
C SER A 40 -0.05 -8.29 13.70
N PRO A 41 0.05 -9.40 12.96
CA PRO A 41 -1.00 -9.83 12.05
C PRO A 41 -2.35 -9.88 12.77
N LEU A 42 -3.40 -9.42 12.09
CA LEU A 42 -4.77 -9.58 12.58
C LEU A 42 -5.23 -11.02 12.33
N THR A 43 -6.23 -11.46 13.07
CA THR A 43 -6.86 -12.76 12.80
C THR A 43 -7.89 -12.58 11.68
N PRO A 44 -7.78 -13.30 10.55
CA PRO A 44 -8.81 -13.29 9.52
C PRO A 44 -10.17 -13.68 10.09
N LEU A 45 -11.23 -13.04 9.59
CA LEU A 45 -12.59 -13.35 9.96
C LEU A 45 -13.17 -14.42 9.00
N PRO A 46 -14.18 -15.19 9.44
CA PRO A 46 -14.97 -16.03 8.55
C PRO A 46 -15.58 -15.20 7.40
N GLU A 47 -15.65 -15.79 6.20
CA GLU A 47 -16.12 -15.11 4.99
C GLU A 47 -17.52 -14.51 5.13
N ASP A 48 -18.44 -15.22 5.78
CA ASP A 48 -19.81 -14.74 6.04
C ASP A 48 -19.84 -13.50 6.93
N VAL A 49 -18.93 -13.41 7.90
CA VAL A 49 -18.77 -12.23 8.75
C VAL A 49 -18.24 -11.06 7.92
N VAL A 50 -17.19 -11.29 7.12
CA VAL A 50 -16.62 -10.23 6.26
C VAL A 50 -17.67 -9.74 5.26
N GLU A 51 -18.45 -10.64 4.66
CA GLU A 51 -19.52 -10.30 3.73
C GLU A 51 -20.62 -9.48 4.41
N SER A 52 -21.01 -9.84 5.64
CA SER A 52 -22.04 -9.09 6.39
C SER A 52 -21.64 -7.62 6.65
N ILE A 53 -20.33 -7.35 6.74
CA ILE A 53 -19.76 -6.02 6.99
C ILE A 53 -19.48 -5.29 5.67
N CYS A 54 -18.77 -5.93 4.75
CA CYS A 54 -18.27 -5.31 3.52
C CYS A 54 -19.33 -5.24 2.41
N GLY A 55 -20.31 -6.16 2.38
CA GLY A 55 -21.38 -6.19 1.39
C GLY A 55 -22.16 -4.86 1.30
N PRO A 56 -22.71 -4.33 2.42
CA PRO A 56 -23.35 -3.01 2.43
C PRO A 56 -22.42 -1.87 1.99
N LEU A 57 -21.13 -1.93 2.31
CA LEU A 57 -20.15 -0.91 1.94
C LEU A 57 -19.78 -0.96 0.44
N ARG A 58 -19.77 -2.14 -0.18
CA ARG A 58 -19.65 -2.27 -1.65
C ARG A 58 -20.85 -1.65 -2.35
N ALA A 59 -22.06 -1.84 -1.82
CA ALA A 59 -23.26 -1.20 -2.34
C ALA A 59 -23.19 0.33 -2.20
N LEU A 60 -22.69 0.84 -1.07
CA LEU A 60 -22.41 2.27 -0.88
C LEU A 60 -21.40 2.80 -1.91
N ARG A 61 -20.26 2.12 -2.09
CA ARG A 61 -19.24 2.48 -3.09
C ARG A 61 -19.86 2.55 -4.49
N GLN A 62 -20.65 1.54 -4.86
CA GLN A 62 -21.31 1.48 -6.16
C GLN A 62 -22.27 2.66 -6.34
N ARG A 63 -23.10 2.96 -5.33
CA ARG A 63 -24.03 4.09 -5.37
C ARG A 63 -23.31 5.42 -5.48
N LEU A 64 -22.18 5.58 -4.78
CA LEU A 64 -21.35 6.77 -4.86
C LEU A 64 -20.76 6.93 -6.26
N ARG A 65 -20.23 5.85 -6.85
CA ARG A 65 -19.73 5.86 -8.23
C ARG A 65 -20.80 6.31 -9.23
N GLU A 66 -22.02 5.80 -9.11
CA GLU A 66 -23.15 6.24 -9.97
C GLU A 66 -23.41 7.74 -9.87
N GLN A 67 -23.32 8.33 -8.68
CA GLN A 67 -23.47 9.77 -8.50
C GLN A 67 -22.30 10.53 -9.12
N VAL A 68 -21.06 10.04 -8.96
CA VAL A 68 -19.89 10.67 -9.56
C VAL A 68 -19.97 10.65 -11.08
N VAL A 69 -20.33 9.52 -11.70
CA VAL A 69 -20.56 9.40 -13.16
C VAL A 69 -21.57 10.44 -13.65
N SER A 70 -22.64 10.68 -12.90
CA SER A 70 -23.67 11.65 -13.31
C SER A 70 -23.26 13.11 -13.12
N MET A 71 -22.35 13.41 -12.19
CA MET A 71 -22.10 14.78 -11.72
C MET A 71 -20.69 15.30 -12.06
N ALA A 72 -19.73 14.40 -12.28
CA ALA A 72 -18.32 14.66 -12.54
C ALA A 72 -17.72 13.55 -13.45
N PRO A 73 -18.30 13.27 -14.64
CA PRO A 73 -17.85 12.18 -15.50
C PRO A 73 -16.41 12.36 -15.97
N ASP A 74 -16.04 13.57 -16.38
CA ASP A 74 -14.70 13.86 -16.93
C ASP A 74 -13.61 13.70 -15.86
N GLU A 75 -13.85 14.21 -14.64
CA GLU A 75 -12.91 14.06 -13.52
C GLU A 75 -12.80 12.61 -13.03
N LEU A 76 -13.88 11.82 -13.14
CA LEU A 76 -13.84 10.39 -12.83
C LEU A 76 -13.06 9.60 -13.89
N GLU A 77 -13.27 9.90 -15.17
CA GLU A 77 -12.52 9.28 -16.27
C GLU A 77 -11.03 9.55 -16.12
N GLU A 78 -10.62 10.80 -15.87
CA GLU A 78 -9.23 11.16 -15.62
C GLU A 78 -8.62 10.36 -14.45
N PHE A 79 -9.39 10.15 -13.37
CA PHE A 79 -8.93 9.38 -12.22
C PHE A 79 -8.82 7.87 -12.50
N GLU A 80 -9.78 7.29 -13.22
CA GLU A 80 -9.83 5.83 -13.49
C GLU A 80 -8.82 5.42 -14.58
N LEU A 81 -8.23 6.36 -15.32
CA LEU A 81 -7.19 6.06 -16.31
C LEU A 81 -5.95 5.43 -15.65
N PRO A 82 -5.48 4.28 -16.17
CA PRO A 82 -4.20 3.74 -15.76
C PRO A 82 -3.08 4.75 -15.97
N GLN A 83 -2.20 4.86 -14.97
CA GLN A 83 -0.98 5.64 -15.10
C GLN A 83 -0.02 4.97 -16.10
N SER A 84 0.96 5.72 -16.59
CA SER A 84 1.98 5.18 -17.50
C SER A 84 2.78 4.05 -16.83
N VAL A 85 3.36 3.16 -17.65
CA VAL A 85 4.31 2.14 -17.17
C VAL A 85 5.46 2.81 -16.42
N GLY A 86 6.00 3.91 -16.94
CA GLY A 86 7.05 4.69 -16.25
C GLY A 86 6.63 5.19 -14.86
N ASN A 87 5.38 5.67 -14.68
CA ASN A 87 4.87 6.03 -13.36
C ASN A 87 4.78 4.82 -12.41
N THR A 88 4.42 3.65 -12.94
CA THR A 88 4.42 2.40 -12.18
C THR A 88 5.83 2.00 -11.75
N VAL A 89 6.81 2.08 -12.64
CA VAL A 89 8.23 1.83 -12.33
C VAL A 89 8.75 2.79 -11.27
N ILE A 90 8.44 4.09 -11.36
CA ILE A 90 8.78 5.09 -10.33
C ILE A 90 8.20 4.68 -8.96
N TRP A 91 6.95 4.23 -8.91
CA TRP A 91 6.34 3.75 -7.67
C TRP A 91 7.04 2.52 -7.11
N LEU A 92 7.38 1.55 -7.96
CA LEU A 92 8.12 0.36 -7.54
C LEU A 92 9.52 0.71 -7.03
N SER A 93 10.21 1.65 -7.68
CA SER A 93 11.51 2.18 -7.24
C SER A 93 11.40 2.88 -5.88
N ASN A 94 10.36 3.69 -5.66
CA ASN A 94 10.12 4.31 -4.35
C ASN A 94 9.84 3.28 -3.25
N LEU A 95 9.10 2.21 -3.55
CA LEU A 95 8.85 1.11 -2.61
C LEU A 95 10.14 0.31 -2.34
N HIS A 96 10.95 0.04 -3.37
CA HIS A 96 12.25 -0.60 -3.23
C HIS A 96 13.17 0.20 -2.30
N ASP A 97 13.25 1.51 -2.47
CA ASP A 97 14.04 2.38 -1.61
C ASP A 97 13.58 2.36 -0.14
N ARG A 98 12.27 2.25 0.11
CA ARG A 98 11.71 2.07 1.47
C ARG A 98 12.12 0.72 2.06
N ILE A 99 12.06 -0.36 1.28
CA ILE A 99 12.51 -1.69 1.72
C ILE A 99 14.00 -1.67 2.02
N ARG A 100 14.82 -1.02 1.17
CA ARG A 100 16.24 -0.81 1.42
C ARG A 100 16.47 -0.08 2.73
N GLY A 101 15.72 0.99 3.01
CA GLY A 101 15.81 1.70 4.29
C GLY A 101 15.53 0.81 5.51
N ALA A 102 14.56 -0.10 5.40
CA ALA A 102 14.27 -1.09 6.43
C ALA A 102 15.40 -2.11 6.60
N VAL A 103 15.94 -2.67 5.51
CA VAL A 103 17.09 -3.60 5.55
C VAL A 103 18.33 -2.91 6.13
N ASP A 104 18.64 -1.69 5.67
CA ASP A 104 19.76 -0.90 6.17
C ASP A 104 19.63 -0.58 7.66
N SER A 105 18.42 -0.60 8.22
CA SER A 105 18.20 -0.42 9.66
C SER A 105 18.67 -1.60 10.50
N LEU A 106 18.79 -2.79 9.88
CA LEU A 106 19.26 -4.03 10.50
C LEU A 106 20.79 -4.13 10.58
N GLN A 107 21.54 -3.14 10.05
CA GLN A 107 22.99 -3.13 10.19
C GLN A 107 23.40 -3.20 11.67
N PRO A 108 24.40 -4.02 12.04
CA PRO A 108 24.86 -4.14 13.43
C PRO A 108 25.09 -2.79 14.11
N GLY A 109 25.78 -1.87 13.44
CA GLY A 109 26.04 -0.53 13.97
C GLY A 109 24.78 0.27 14.30
N LYS A 110 23.69 0.09 13.54
CA LYS A 110 22.40 0.77 13.78
C LYS A 110 21.54 0.06 14.81
N MET A 111 21.66 -1.26 14.94
CA MET A 111 20.89 -2.06 15.89
C MET A 111 21.38 -1.91 17.34
N ARG A 112 22.65 -1.51 17.55
CA ARG A 112 23.22 -1.25 18.90
C ARG A 112 22.44 -0.25 19.73
N LYS A 113 21.67 0.67 19.12
CA LYS A 113 20.82 1.62 19.87
C LYS A 113 19.63 0.96 20.57
N TYR A 114 19.31 -0.29 20.24
CA TYR A 114 18.17 -1.03 20.79
C TYR A 114 18.57 -2.11 21.81
N GLY A 115 19.86 -2.29 22.12
CA GLY A 115 20.34 -3.30 23.09
C GLY A 115 21.82 -3.18 23.42
N ARG A 116 22.25 -3.63 24.61
CA ARG A 116 23.61 -3.40 25.14
C ARG A 116 24.70 -4.35 24.60
N GLU A 117 24.38 -5.60 24.26
CA GLU A 117 25.37 -6.59 23.77
C GLU A 117 24.73 -7.49 22.70
N MET A 118 25.40 -7.66 21.56
CA MET A 118 24.96 -8.54 20.46
C MET A 118 25.77 -9.82 20.31
N GLY A 119 26.97 -9.93 20.88
CA GLY A 119 27.75 -11.19 20.89
C GLY A 119 27.79 -11.91 19.53
N ASP A 120 27.47 -13.21 19.53
CA ASP A 120 27.40 -14.05 18.32
C ASP A 120 26.26 -13.63 17.36
N ASP A 121 25.21 -12.97 17.86
CA ASP A 121 24.11 -12.44 17.04
C ASP A 121 24.60 -11.31 16.12
N GLU A 122 25.72 -10.64 16.45
CA GLU A 122 26.28 -9.59 15.62
C GLU A 122 26.77 -10.11 14.26
N GLN A 123 27.44 -11.27 14.26
CA GLN A 123 27.91 -11.91 13.03
C GLN A 123 26.73 -12.47 12.21
N LEU A 124 25.74 -13.08 12.88
CA LEU A 124 24.54 -13.58 12.23
C LEU A 124 23.76 -12.44 11.55
N LEU A 125 23.59 -11.32 12.25
CA LEU A 125 22.92 -10.14 11.74
C LEU A 125 23.68 -9.50 10.58
N ALA A 126 25.01 -9.46 10.64
CA ALA A 126 25.85 -8.98 9.53
C ALA A 126 25.71 -9.86 8.28
N ALA A 127 25.69 -11.19 8.44
CA ALA A 127 25.49 -12.14 7.35
C ALA A 127 24.09 -11.96 6.73
N LEU A 128 23.04 -11.93 7.56
CA LEU A 128 21.66 -11.69 7.12
C LEU A 128 21.53 -10.37 6.35
N HIS A 129 22.10 -9.28 6.89
CA HIS A 129 22.10 -7.99 6.20
C HIS A 129 22.78 -8.07 4.82
N GLY A 130 23.90 -8.80 4.71
CA GLY A 130 24.59 -9.03 3.44
C GLY A 130 23.73 -9.77 2.41
N GLU A 131 23.05 -10.83 2.82
CA GLU A 131 22.13 -11.60 1.98
C GLU A 131 20.95 -10.74 1.49
N LEU A 132 20.27 -10.04 2.40
CA LEU A 132 19.14 -9.15 2.08
C LEU A 132 19.57 -8.02 1.14
N THR A 133 20.75 -7.44 1.35
CA THR A 133 21.31 -6.41 0.46
C THR A 133 21.55 -6.95 -0.95
N GLN A 134 22.02 -8.19 -1.07
CA GLN A 134 22.25 -8.81 -2.38
C GLN A 134 20.94 -9.08 -3.12
N MET A 135 19.89 -9.54 -2.44
CA MET A 135 18.55 -9.69 -3.02
C MET A 135 17.99 -8.34 -3.49
N LEU A 136 18.17 -7.28 -2.70
CA LEU A 136 17.75 -5.93 -3.10
C LEU A 136 18.49 -5.42 -4.33
N LYS A 137 19.78 -5.72 -4.49
CA LYS A 137 20.54 -5.38 -5.70
C LYS A 137 19.97 -6.08 -6.94
N GLN A 138 19.66 -7.37 -6.84
CA GLN A 138 19.06 -8.14 -7.94
C GLN A 138 17.70 -7.56 -8.35
N ALA A 139 16.84 -7.26 -7.38
CA ALA A 139 15.54 -6.64 -7.64
C ALA A 139 15.70 -5.25 -8.28
N ARG A 140 16.70 -4.46 -7.86
CA ARG A 140 17.00 -3.16 -8.45
C ARG A 140 17.43 -3.28 -9.91
N THR A 141 18.34 -4.21 -10.21
CA THR A 141 18.75 -4.48 -11.59
C THR A 141 17.56 -4.82 -12.47
N ALA A 142 16.61 -5.64 -12.00
CA ALA A 142 15.41 -5.96 -12.78
C ALA A 142 14.53 -4.72 -13.05
N LEU A 143 14.37 -3.82 -12.08
CA LEU A 143 13.63 -2.56 -12.26
C LEU A 143 14.30 -1.64 -13.29
N ASP A 144 15.62 -1.54 -13.26
CA ASP A 144 16.37 -0.68 -14.18
C ASP A 144 16.33 -1.20 -15.65
N HIS A 145 15.87 -2.44 -15.90
CA HIS A 145 15.67 -2.98 -17.28
C HIS A 145 14.29 -2.63 -17.87
N GLU A 146 13.38 -2.09 -17.06
CA GLU A 146 12.02 -1.71 -17.46
C GLU A 146 11.87 -0.18 -17.67
N GLU A 147 12.96 0.59 -17.46
CA GLU A 147 13.07 2.04 -17.78
C GLU A 147 13.55 2.29 -19.21
#